data_AF-A0A9D2A2C2-F1
#
_entry.id   AF-A0A9D2A2C2-F1
#
_cell.length_a   1.000
_cell.length_b   1.000
_cell.length_c   1.000
_cell.angle_alpha   90.00
_cell.angle_beta   90.00
_cell.angle_gamma   90.00
#
_symmetry.space_group_name_H-M   'P 1'
#
loop_
_entity.id
_entity.type
_entity.pdbx_description
1 polymer ?
#
loop_
_entity_poly.entity_id
_entity_poly.type
_entity_poly.pdbx_seq_one_letter_code
_entity_poly.pdbx_strand_id
1 'polypeptide(L)'
;MILAFVVTMLAICFVSYLDLVKGYGMSSIVKGGPFPVWLVFFVVGIYLGNQKERAYCLWPWLLCLVGGLILSFLETKWAYPLHHIGYGIKPSSHLYSLAVIILLFSEKVQSLFASDNWIVKAFAYLGRISFGVYLVHCFFIMFIVHFIHLNWVLLTVGTLILTIAFIYVTQRVVPVLAQRIGFH
;
A
#
# COMPACT_ATOMS: atom_id res chain seq x y z
N MET A 1 -0.02 21.72 5.93
CA MET A 1 -0.64 20.37 5.99
C MET A 1 -2.05 20.37 5.38
N ILE A 2 -2.99 21.18 5.89
CA ILE A 2 -4.38 21.22 5.39
C ILE A 2 -4.45 21.52 3.88
N LEU A 3 -3.74 22.56 3.41
CA LEU A 3 -3.70 22.90 1.98
C LEU A 3 -3.22 21.71 1.12
N ALA A 4 -2.15 21.04 1.52
CA ALA A 4 -1.61 19.88 0.81
C ALA A 4 -2.59 18.71 0.78
N PHE A 5 -3.34 18.49 1.87
CA PHE A 5 -4.40 17.49 1.93
C PHE A 5 -5.53 17.83 0.96
N VAL A 6 -6.01 19.07 0.94
CA VAL A 6 -7.07 19.52 0.03
C VAL A 6 -6.63 19.36 -1.44
N VAL A 7 -5.43 19.82 -1.79
CA VAL A 7 -4.88 19.67 -3.15
C VAL A 7 -4.79 18.19 -3.54
N THR A 8 -4.33 17.35 -2.63
CA THR A 8 -4.24 15.89 -2.86
C THR A 8 -5.62 15.27 -3.10
N MET A 9 -6.61 15.59 -2.25
CA MET A 9 -7.97 15.07 -2.40
C MET A 9 -8.62 15.51 -3.72
N LEU A 10 -8.47 16.78 -4.10
CA LEU A 10 -8.98 17.28 -5.38
C LEU A 10 -8.34 16.57 -6.57
N ALA A 11 -7.03 16.36 -6.53
CA ALA A 11 -6.32 15.65 -7.59
C ALA A 11 -6.76 14.19 -7.72
N ILE A 12 -6.96 13.51 -6.59
CA ILE A 12 -7.50 12.14 -6.58
C ILE A 12 -8.89 12.11 -7.19
N CYS A 13 -9.80 12.97 -6.73
CA CYS A 13 -11.16 13.02 -7.28
C CYS A 13 -11.15 13.30 -8.79
N PHE A 14 -10.25 14.15 -9.27
CA PHE A 14 -10.08 14.45 -10.68
C PHE A 14 -9.59 13.23 -11.48
N VAL A 15 -8.51 12.57 -11.04
CA VAL A 15 -7.99 11.36 -11.69
C VAL A 15 -9.01 10.24 -11.68
N SER A 16 -9.68 10.02 -10.54
CA SER A 16 -10.76 9.05 -10.40
C SER A 16 -11.93 9.35 -11.33
N TYR A 17 -12.34 10.61 -11.47
CA TYR A 17 -13.38 11.01 -12.41
C TYR A 17 -13.00 10.72 -13.87
N LEU A 18 -11.76 11.06 -14.27
CA LEU A 18 -11.27 10.80 -15.62
C LEU A 18 -11.19 9.30 -15.94
N ASP A 19 -10.85 8.45 -14.97
CA ASP A 19 -10.77 7.01 -15.21
C ASP A 19 -12.13 6.32 -15.11
N LEU A 20 -12.87 6.56 -14.02
CA LEU A 20 -14.13 5.86 -13.71
C LEU A 20 -15.36 6.42 -14.42
N VAL A 21 -15.41 7.72 -14.73
CA VAL A 21 -16.60 8.34 -15.32
C VAL A 21 -16.40 8.58 -16.82
N LYS A 22 -15.21 9.07 -17.20
CA LYS A 22 -14.88 9.30 -18.61
C LYS A 22 -14.35 8.04 -19.32
N GLY A 23 -13.92 7.01 -18.59
CA GLY A 23 -13.53 5.72 -19.17
C GLY A 23 -12.22 5.77 -19.97
N TYR A 24 -11.32 6.72 -19.70
CA TYR A 24 -10.10 6.88 -20.49
C TYR A 24 -9.10 5.72 -20.37
N GLY A 25 -9.31 4.77 -19.44
CA GLY A 25 -8.53 3.54 -19.36
C GLY A 25 -7.04 3.81 -19.14
N MET A 26 -6.72 4.70 -18.20
CA MET A 26 -5.36 5.20 -18.03
C MET A 26 -4.36 4.08 -17.66
N SER A 27 -3.07 4.29 -17.97
CA SER A 27 -2.03 3.33 -17.61
C SER A 27 -1.86 3.23 -16.09
N SER A 28 -1.36 2.09 -15.60
CA SER A 28 -1.15 1.86 -14.16
C SER A 28 -0.25 2.89 -13.49
N ILE A 29 0.70 3.49 -14.24
CA ILE A 29 1.58 4.56 -13.75
C ILE A 29 0.79 5.84 -13.46
N VAL A 30 -0.09 6.23 -14.38
CA VAL A 30 -0.94 7.42 -14.21
C VAL A 30 -2.00 7.19 -13.13
N LYS A 31 -2.54 5.96 -13.05
CA LYS A 31 -3.43 5.51 -11.97
C LYS A 31 -2.76 5.45 -10.61
N GLY A 32 -1.44 5.26 -10.59
CA GLY A 32 -0.58 5.37 -9.42
C GLY A 32 -0.39 6.82 -8.95
N GLY A 33 -0.99 7.79 -9.63
CA GLY A 33 -1.14 9.16 -9.19
C GLY A 33 0.17 9.91 -9.25
N PRO A 34 0.55 10.53 -10.38
CA PRO A 34 1.67 11.46 -10.37
C PRO A 34 1.39 12.65 -9.43
N PHE A 35 2.40 13.50 -9.22
CA PHE A 35 2.18 14.78 -8.55
C PHE A 35 0.94 15.50 -9.13
N PRO A 36 0.01 16.04 -8.30
CA PRO A 36 0.13 16.30 -6.87
C PRO A 36 -0.54 15.27 -5.94
N VAL A 37 -0.87 14.06 -6.42
CA VAL A 37 -1.57 13.03 -5.63
C VAL A 37 -0.81 12.60 -4.38
N TRP A 38 0.53 12.68 -4.36
CA TRP A 38 1.34 12.32 -3.20
C TRP A 38 1.76 13.50 -2.32
N LEU A 39 1.33 14.73 -2.63
CA LEU A 39 1.82 15.94 -1.98
C LEU A 39 1.59 15.93 -0.46
N VAL A 40 0.45 15.41 -0.01
CA VAL A 40 0.14 15.34 1.42
C VAL A 40 1.16 14.49 2.19
N PHE A 41 1.63 13.38 1.63
CA PHE A 41 2.58 12.48 2.31
C PHE A 41 3.95 13.13 2.46
N PHE A 42 4.39 13.85 1.43
CA PHE A 42 5.62 14.64 1.50
C PHE A 42 5.55 15.71 2.60
N VAL A 43 4.46 16.47 2.65
CA VAL A 43 4.27 17.53 3.65
C VAL A 43 4.13 16.96 5.07
N VAL A 44 3.42 15.83 5.23
CA VAL A 44 3.32 15.11 6.51
C VAL A 44 4.71 14.60 6.94
N GLY A 45 5.50 14.06 6.03
CA GLY A 45 6.87 13.62 6.31
C GLY A 45 7.77 14.76 6.82
N ILE A 46 7.76 15.91 6.15
CA ILE A 46 8.50 17.11 6.61
C ILE A 46 7.99 17.55 7.98
N TYR A 47 6.67 17.62 8.16
CA TYR A 47 6.08 18.05 9.43
C TYR A 47 6.51 17.14 10.58
N LEU A 48 6.37 15.82 10.43
CA LEU A 48 6.75 14.84 11.45
C LEU A 48 8.27 14.76 11.65
N GLY A 49 9.07 15.03 10.63
CA GLY A 49 10.53 15.09 10.71
C GLY A 49 11.03 16.28 11.53
N ASN A 50 10.28 17.39 11.55
CA ASN A 50 10.65 18.60 12.29
C ASN A 50 10.15 18.61 13.75
N GLN A 51 9.34 17.63 14.17
CA GLN A 51 8.88 17.54 15.55
C GLN A 51 9.94 16.91 16.44
N LYS A 52 10.22 17.56 17.59
CA LYS A 52 11.15 17.02 18.61
C LYS A 52 10.54 15.84 19.36
N GLU A 53 9.24 15.91 19.65
CA GLU A 53 8.48 14.85 20.33
C GLU A 53 7.25 14.48 19.50
N ARG A 54 6.97 13.18 19.39
CA ARG A 54 5.85 12.61 18.60
C ARG A 54 4.88 11.84 19.50
N ALA A 55 4.50 12.49 20.60
CA ALA A 55 3.60 11.98 21.64
C ALA A 55 2.15 12.48 21.49
N TYR A 56 1.54 12.30 20.32
CA TYR A 56 0.13 12.65 20.09
C TYR A 56 -0.84 11.51 20.45
N CYS A 57 -2.12 11.86 20.62
CA CYS A 57 -3.18 10.89 20.83
C CYS A 57 -3.37 10.00 19.59
N LEU A 58 -3.27 8.68 19.76
CA LEU A 58 -3.35 7.70 18.68
C LEU A 58 -4.78 7.33 18.30
N TRP A 59 -5.73 7.52 19.22
CA TRP A 59 -7.11 7.05 19.05
C TRP A 59 -7.81 7.60 17.80
N PRO A 60 -7.72 8.91 17.47
CA PRO A 60 -8.33 9.42 16.24
C PRO A 60 -7.73 8.78 14.98
N TRP A 61 -6.43 8.53 14.99
CA TRP A 61 -5.73 7.94 13.84
C TRP A 61 -6.04 6.45 13.69
N LEU A 62 -6.26 5.72 14.78
CA LEU A 62 -6.75 4.33 14.74
C LEU A 62 -8.15 4.26 14.12
N LEU A 63 -9.04 5.21 14.48
CA LEU A 63 -10.36 5.31 13.85
C LEU A 63 -10.24 5.64 12.35
N CYS A 64 -9.37 6.58 11.97
CA CYS A 64 -9.12 6.89 10.56
C CYS A 64 -8.52 5.70 9.80
N LEU A 65 -7.67 4.89 10.42
CA LEU A 65 -7.11 3.68 9.82
C LEU A 65 -8.21 2.66 9.54
N VAL A 66 -8.98 2.27 10.56
CA VAL A 66 -10.03 1.25 10.39
C VAL A 66 -11.15 1.77 9.48
N GLY A 67 -11.61 3.00 9.72
CA GLY A 67 -12.64 3.64 8.93
C GLY A 67 -12.21 3.83 7.47
N GLY A 68 -10.99 4.34 7.22
CA GLY A 68 -10.45 4.52 5.87
C GLY A 68 -10.34 3.21 5.10
N LEU A 69 -9.92 2.13 5.76
CA LEU A 69 -9.86 0.80 5.15
C LEU A 69 -11.25 0.27 4.77
N ILE A 70 -12.21 0.34 5.69
CA ILE A 70 -13.60 -0.09 5.44
C ILE A 70 -14.22 0.75 4.30
N LEU A 71 -14.07 2.08 4.35
CA LEU A 71 -14.53 2.95 3.28
C LEU A 71 -13.87 2.58 1.94
N SER A 72 -12.60 2.19 1.93
CA SER A 72 -11.93 1.78 0.70
C SER A 72 -12.54 0.53 0.08
N PHE A 73 -12.90 -0.46 0.90
CA PHE A 73 -13.65 -1.63 0.43
C PHE A 73 -15.02 -1.27 -0.11
N LEU A 74 -15.77 -0.41 0.61
CA LEU A 74 -17.10 0.04 0.18
C LEU A 74 -17.04 0.85 -1.12
N GLU A 75 -16.09 1.79 -1.24
CA GLU A 75 -15.86 2.59 -2.43
C GLU A 75 -15.51 1.71 -3.62
N THR A 76 -14.69 0.67 -3.41
CA THR A 76 -14.39 -0.32 -4.46
C THR A 76 -15.64 -1.08 -4.87
N LYS A 77 -16.42 -1.58 -3.91
CA LYS A 77 -17.64 -2.34 -4.19
C LYS A 77 -18.67 -1.51 -4.95
N TRP A 78 -18.79 -0.23 -4.63
CA TRP A 78 -19.68 0.71 -5.30
C TRP A 78 -19.18 1.12 -6.69
N ALA A 79 -17.87 1.30 -6.86
CA ALA A 79 -17.28 1.71 -8.14
C ALA A 79 -17.11 0.54 -9.14
N TYR A 80 -17.02 -0.69 -8.64
CA TYR A 80 -16.79 -1.90 -9.46
C TYR A 80 -17.79 -2.11 -10.61
N PRO A 81 -19.10 -1.85 -10.44
CA PRO A 81 -20.09 -2.04 -11.51
C PRO A 81 -19.99 -1.05 -12.68
N LEU A 82 -19.28 0.08 -12.55
CA LEU A 82 -19.24 1.11 -13.59
C LEU A 82 -18.47 0.65 -14.84
N HIS A 83 -17.28 0.06 -14.66
CA HIS A 83 -16.45 -0.39 -15.78
C HIS A 83 -15.73 -1.73 -15.56
N HIS A 84 -15.90 -2.39 -14.40
CA HIS A 84 -15.14 -3.59 -14.04
C HIS A 84 -13.61 -3.42 -14.08
N ILE A 85 -13.12 -2.16 -14.11
CA ILE A 85 -11.70 -1.83 -14.13
C ILE A 85 -11.20 -1.72 -12.69
N GLY A 86 -9.99 -2.21 -12.45
CA GLY A 86 -9.30 -2.06 -11.17
C GLY A 86 -9.15 -0.58 -10.80
N TYR A 87 -9.86 -0.15 -9.76
CA TYR A 87 -9.83 1.21 -9.25
C TYR A 87 -8.63 1.37 -8.30
N GLY A 88 -7.59 2.06 -8.79
CA GLY A 88 -6.31 2.19 -8.10
C GLY A 88 -6.38 3.13 -6.89
N ILE A 89 -6.38 4.43 -7.14
CA ILE A 89 -6.28 5.47 -6.11
C ILE A 89 -7.66 5.97 -5.67
N LYS A 90 -7.88 5.95 -4.35
CA LYS A 90 -9.13 6.33 -3.68
C LYS A 90 -8.87 7.40 -2.63
N PRO A 91 -9.80 8.35 -2.41
CA PRO A 91 -9.72 9.26 -1.26
C PRO A 91 -9.68 8.49 0.06
N SER A 92 -10.48 7.44 0.19
CA SER A 92 -10.52 6.58 1.37
C SER A 92 -9.21 5.83 1.63
N SER A 93 -8.55 5.32 0.57
CA SER A 93 -7.24 4.65 0.70
C SER A 93 -6.12 5.62 1.06
N HIS A 94 -6.23 6.89 0.64
CA HIS A 94 -5.30 7.94 1.06
C HIS A 94 -5.48 8.32 2.53
N LEU A 95 -6.72 8.39 3.02
CA LEU A 95 -6.98 8.62 4.43
C LEU A 95 -6.43 7.47 5.31
N TYR A 96 -6.65 6.23 4.88
CA TYR A 96 -6.03 5.05 5.50
C TYR A 96 -4.50 5.18 5.54
N SER A 97 -3.87 5.46 4.41
CA SER A 97 -2.41 5.54 4.30
C SER A 97 -1.82 6.67 5.15
N LEU A 98 -2.51 7.81 5.20
CA LEU A 98 -2.12 8.95 6.04
C LEU A 98 -2.19 8.59 7.52
N ALA A 99 -3.25 7.91 7.95
CA ALA A 99 -3.38 7.43 9.32
C ALA A 99 -2.29 6.40 9.68
N VAL A 100 -1.96 5.48 8.77
CA VAL A 100 -0.86 4.52 8.94
C VAL A 100 0.47 5.23 9.15
N ILE A 101 0.81 6.20 8.29
CA ILE A 101 2.06 6.95 8.40
C ILE A 101 2.13 7.68 9.73
N ILE A 102 1.07 8.38 10.13
CA ILE A 102 1.05 9.08 11.41
C ILE A 102 1.22 8.07 12.55
N LEU A 103 0.47 6.98 12.59
CA LEU A 103 0.64 5.96 13.65
C LEU A 103 2.06 5.39 13.73
N LEU A 104 2.68 5.05 12.59
CA LEU A 104 4.03 4.48 12.53
C LEU A 104 5.11 5.45 13.03
N PHE A 105 4.92 6.76 12.85
CA PHE A 105 5.85 7.78 13.32
C PHE A 105 5.64 8.18 14.79
N SER A 106 4.66 7.61 15.49
CA SER A 106 4.47 7.88 16.91
C SER A 106 5.54 7.21 17.76
N GLU A 107 5.97 7.87 18.85
CA GLU A 107 7.01 7.32 19.74
C GLU A 107 6.61 5.96 20.34
N LYS A 108 5.33 5.78 20.66
CA LYS A 108 4.80 4.52 21.20
C LYS A 108 4.95 3.36 20.21
N VAL A 109 4.68 3.62 18.93
CA VAL A 109 4.83 2.58 17.90
C VAL A 109 6.31 2.37 17.59
N GLN A 110 7.11 3.42 17.53
CA GLN A 110 8.55 3.31 17.32
C GLN A 110 9.25 2.51 18.43
N SER A 111 8.87 2.69 19.69
CA SER A 111 9.43 1.91 20.80
C SER A 111 9.03 0.43 20.73
N LEU A 112 7.81 0.12 20.26
CA LEU A 112 7.40 -1.26 19.96
C LEU A 112 8.25 -1.87 18.83
N PHE A 113 8.52 -1.11 17.77
CA PHE A 113 9.39 -1.56 16.67
C PHE A 113 10.87 -1.63 17.05
N ALA A 114 11.31 -0.93 18.10
CA ALA A 114 12.64 -1.04 18.66
C ALA A 114 12.83 -2.29 19.55
N SER A 115 11.73 -2.97 19.90
CA SER A 115 11.80 -4.20 20.69
C SER A 115 12.39 -5.35 19.85
N ASP A 116 13.21 -6.21 20.48
CA ASP A 116 13.84 -7.36 19.83
C ASP A 116 12.87 -8.55 19.62
N ASN A 117 11.61 -8.27 19.31
CA ASN A 117 10.57 -9.27 19.16
C ASN A 117 10.64 -9.92 17.76
N TRP A 118 10.50 -11.24 17.70
CA TRP A 118 10.45 -12.01 16.45
C TRP A 118 9.31 -11.55 15.53
N ILE A 119 8.18 -11.10 16.09
CA ILE A 119 7.03 -10.59 15.31
C ILE A 119 7.45 -9.32 14.55
N VAL A 120 8.12 -8.40 15.23
CA VAL A 120 8.62 -7.15 14.62
C VAL A 120 9.64 -7.46 13.53
N LYS A 121 10.55 -8.41 13.76
CA LYS A 121 11.50 -8.89 12.75
C LYS A 121 10.79 -9.48 11.52
N ALA A 122 9.73 -10.27 11.73
CA ALA A 122 8.94 -10.84 10.64
C ALA A 122 8.24 -9.74 9.82
N PHE A 123 7.60 -8.76 10.47
CA PHE A 123 6.98 -7.62 9.78
C PHE A 123 8.01 -6.77 9.02
N ALA A 124 9.19 -6.52 9.62
CA ALA A 124 10.27 -5.80 8.96
C ALA A 124 10.79 -6.56 7.73
N TYR A 125 10.94 -7.88 7.83
CA TYR A 125 11.32 -8.73 6.71
C TYR A 125 10.27 -8.71 5.58
N LEU A 126 8.99 -8.89 5.92
CA LEU A 126 7.88 -8.79 4.95
C LEU A 126 7.85 -7.41 4.26
N GLY A 127 8.04 -6.33 5.02
CA GLY A 127 8.15 -4.98 4.47
C GLY A 127 9.32 -4.83 3.50
N ARG A 128 10.48 -5.42 3.82
CA ARG A 128 11.68 -5.38 2.96
C ARG A 128 11.45 -6.09 1.62
N ILE A 129 10.79 -7.24 1.64
CA ILE A 129 10.52 -8.02 0.41
C ILE A 129 9.23 -7.59 -0.30
N SER A 130 8.45 -6.67 0.27
CA SER A 130 7.13 -6.28 -0.23
C SER A 130 7.13 -5.78 -1.68
N PHE A 131 8.15 -5.01 -2.06
CA PHE A 131 8.33 -4.56 -3.45
C PHE A 131 8.59 -5.73 -4.40
N GLY A 132 9.40 -6.70 -3.97
CA GLY A 132 9.62 -7.92 -4.74
C GLY A 132 8.33 -8.72 -4.92
N VAL A 133 7.56 -8.87 -3.83
CA VAL A 133 6.25 -9.55 -3.88
C VAL A 133 5.34 -8.84 -4.88
N TYR A 134 5.26 -7.51 -4.83
CA TYR A 134 4.48 -6.70 -5.77
C TYR A 134 4.86 -6.93 -7.24
N LEU A 135 6.15 -7.08 -7.56
CA LEU A 135 6.59 -7.29 -8.95
C LEU A 135 6.22 -8.68 -9.50
N VAL A 136 6.34 -9.73 -8.69
CA VAL A 136 6.27 -11.11 -9.19
C VAL A 136 4.99 -11.87 -8.85
N HIS A 137 4.20 -11.45 -7.86
CA HIS A 137 3.01 -12.18 -7.42
C HIS A 137 2.00 -12.45 -8.54
N CYS A 138 1.83 -11.53 -9.50
CA CYS A 138 0.92 -11.71 -10.64
C CYS A 138 1.26 -12.94 -11.49
N PHE A 139 2.55 -13.25 -11.68
CA PHE A 139 2.96 -14.45 -12.42
C PHE A 139 2.52 -15.73 -11.72
N PHE A 140 2.62 -15.76 -10.38
CA PHE A 140 2.16 -16.89 -9.58
C PHE A 140 0.63 -17.01 -9.56
N ILE A 141 -0.10 -15.89 -9.50
CA ILE A 141 -1.57 -15.92 -9.62
C ILE A 141 -1.98 -16.55 -10.95
N MET A 142 -1.41 -16.07 -12.06
CA MET A 142 -1.71 -16.61 -13.39
C MET A 142 -1.36 -18.10 -13.49
N PHE A 143 -0.24 -18.52 -12.92
CA PHE A 143 0.17 -19.92 -12.88
C PHE A 143 -0.82 -20.78 -12.06
N ILE A 144 -1.14 -20.40 -10.82
CA ILE A 144 -2.01 -21.20 -9.95
C ILE A 144 -3.41 -21.32 -10.55
N VAL A 145 -4.00 -20.21 -11.01
CA VAL A 145 -5.36 -20.18 -11.57
C VAL A 145 -5.45 -20.99 -12.86
N HIS A 146 -4.35 -21.13 -13.61
CA HIS A 146 -4.30 -21.99 -14.79
C HIS A 146 -4.47 -23.48 -14.45
N PHE A 147 -3.98 -23.93 -13.30
CA PHE A 147 -4.04 -25.35 -12.91
C PHE A 147 -5.17 -25.68 -11.94
N ILE A 148 -5.50 -24.76 -11.01
CA ILE A 148 -6.41 -25.04 -9.89
C ILE A 148 -7.28 -23.82 -9.60
N HIS A 149 -8.59 -24.03 -9.57
CA HIS A 149 -9.55 -23.04 -9.07
C HIS A 149 -9.64 -23.11 -7.54
N LEU A 150 -8.84 -22.29 -6.87
CA LEU A 150 -8.90 -22.12 -5.42
C LEU A 150 -9.88 -21.00 -5.03
N ASN A 151 -10.40 -21.05 -3.80
CA ASN A 151 -11.10 -19.89 -3.23
C ASN A 151 -10.12 -18.72 -3.08
N TRP A 152 -10.65 -17.49 -3.03
CA TRP A 152 -9.82 -16.27 -3.01
C TRP A 152 -8.79 -16.25 -1.86
N VAL A 153 -9.17 -16.75 -0.68
CA VAL A 153 -8.28 -16.79 0.49
C VAL A 153 -7.10 -17.73 0.27
N LEU A 154 -7.35 -18.98 -0.16
CA LEU A 154 -6.28 -19.94 -0.42
C LEU A 154 -5.42 -19.51 -1.60
N LEU A 155 -6.02 -18.93 -2.64
CA LEU A 155 -5.27 -18.36 -3.76
C LEU A 155 -4.31 -17.26 -3.29
N THR A 156 -4.78 -16.36 -2.44
CA THR A 156 -3.97 -15.25 -1.92
C THR A 156 -2.83 -15.77 -1.03
N VAL A 157 -3.15 -16.65 -0.08
CA VAL A 157 -2.14 -17.24 0.83
C VAL A 157 -1.11 -18.06 0.05
N GLY A 158 -1.57 -18.92 -0.87
CA GLY A 158 -0.69 -19.74 -1.72
C GLY A 158 0.21 -18.91 -2.61
N THR A 159 -0.33 -17.87 -3.25
CA THR A 159 0.45 -16.92 -4.05
C THR A 159 1.53 -16.25 -3.22
N LEU A 160 1.18 -15.73 -2.03
CA LEU A 160 2.14 -15.07 -1.15
C LEU A 160 3.27 -16.02 -0.72
N ILE A 161 2.93 -17.25 -0.32
CA ILE A 161 3.92 -18.24 0.09
C ILE A 161 4.89 -18.56 -1.06
N LEU A 162 4.36 -18.83 -2.25
CA LEU A 162 5.18 -19.13 -3.43
C LEU A 162 6.07 -17.95 -3.83
N THR A 163 5.52 -16.73 -3.77
CA THR A 163 6.25 -15.52 -4.10
C THR A 163 7.39 -15.26 -3.12
N ILE A 164 7.13 -15.40 -1.81
CA ILE A 164 8.14 -15.26 -0.76
C ILE A 164 9.23 -16.33 -0.92
N ALA A 165 8.85 -17.59 -1.18
CA ALA A 165 9.79 -18.68 -1.41
C ALA A 165 10.67 -18.41 -2.65
N PHE A 166 10.09 -17.93 -3.73
CA PHE A 166 10.82 -17.57 -4.95
C PHE A 166 11.83 -16.44 -4.70
N ILE A 167 11.42 -15.37 -4.01
CA ILE A 167 12.31 -14.27 -3.65
C ILE A 167 13.46 -14.80 -2.78
N TYR A 168 13.16 -15.63 -1.79
CA TYR A 168 14.16 -16.22 -0.91
C TYR A 168 15.18 -17.06 -1.68
N VAL A 169 14.74 -17.93 -2.59
CA VAL A 169 15.65 -18.74 -3.44
C VAL A 169 16.48 -17.83 -4.35
N THR A 170 15.86 -16.83 -4.98
CA THR A 170 16.56 -15.90 -5.88
C THR A 170 17.67 -15.13 -5.15
N GLN A 171 17.41 -14.68 -3.93
CA GLN A 171 18.40 -14.03 -3.07
C GLN A 171 19.59 -14.94 -2.70
N ARG A 172 19.35 -16.26 -2.63
CA ARG A 172 20.40 -17.25 -2.31
C ARG A 172 21.21 -17.68 -3.53
N VAL A 173 20.56 -17.86 -4.69
CA VAL A 173 21.20 -18.40 -5.90
C VAL A 173 21.91 -17.31 -6.70
N VAL A 174 21.30 -16.11 -6.83
CA VAL A 174 21.86 -15.02 -7.65
C VAL A 174 21.78 -13.68 -6.90
N PRO A 175 22.53 -13.51 -5.80
CA PRO A 175 22.40 -12.35 -4.91
C PRO A 175 22.67 -11.00 -5.61
N VAL A 176 23.61 -10.97 -6.56
CA VAL A 176 23.96 -9.74 -7.31
C VAL A 176 22.80 -9.28 -8.20
N LEU A 177 22.09 -10.22 -8.84
CA LEU A 177 20.94 -9.90 -9.66
C LEU A 177 19.73 -9.55 -8.80
N ALA A 178 19.51 -10.27 -7.69
CA ALA A 178 18.43 -9.98 -6.74
C ALA A 178 18.51 -8.53 -6.22
N GLN A 179 19.71 -8.05 -5.86
CA GLN A 179 19.90 -6.67 -5.44
C GLN A 179 19.58 -5.65 -6.55
N ARG A 180 19.92 -5.94 -7.81
CA ARG A 180 19.62 -5.04 -8.94
C ARG A 180 18.13 -4.90 -9.24
N ILE A 181 17.35 -5.94 -8.97
CA ILE A 181 15.89 -5.95 -9.21
C ILE A 181 15.12 -5.45 -7.97
N GLY A 182 15.84 -5.07 -6.89
CA GLY A 182 15.23 -4.54 -5.65
C GLY A 182 14.74 -5.63 -4.69
N PHE A 183 15.22 -6.88 -4.82
CA PHE A 183 14.91 -7.97 -3.91
C PHE A 183 15.95 -8.01 -2.78
N HIS A 184 15.77 -7.16 -1.77
CA HIS A 184 16.68 -7.02 -0.62
C HIS A 184 16.40 -7.97 0.56
#